data_AF-A0A7J9ETV3-F1
#
_entry.id   AF-A0A7J9ETV3-F1
#
_cell.length_a   1.000
_cell.length_b   1.000
_cell.length_c   1.000
_cell.angle_alpha   90.00
_cell.angle_beta   90.00
_cell.angle_gamma   90.00
#
_symmetry.space_group_name_H-M   'P 1'
#
loop_
_entity.id
_entity.type
_entity.pdbx_description
1 polymer ?
#
loop_
_entity_poly.entity_id
_entity_poly.type
_entity_poly.pdbx_seq_one_letter_code
_entity_poly.pdbx_strand_id
1 'polypeptide(L)'
;MTEKKQLFEFSGYNVSSLEILSLSGLTELRVIWSGPIQIEHFQNLTELTLNDCRRLRYIFSPTIARNLPQLCKLVIFNCEELEQIIENDQTPSQHHLQPICFPNLSSITIISCVNLSCLFPITLAHGGLPKLYRLELEDIPKLYEVFGEEDVSEDEEKVIHLPRLTYLKLDWLPYLFFFSPLGYHFIFQSLCSLAVVGCPNIITRFSVDSKDSVHAKTQASQSVDEIIVEDEIAWPIGSDILWSNGEDGEDESVFEY
;
A
#
# COMPACT_ATOMS: atom_id res chain seq x y z
N MET A 1 -1.27 -35.93 -3.49
CA MET A 1 -2.12 -34.79 -3.90
C MET A 1 -1.16 -33.75 -4.43
N THR A 2 -1.22 -33.37 -5.70
CA THR A 2 -0.22 -32.48 -6.29
C THR A 2 -0.51 -31.06 -5.81
N GLU A 3 0.15 -30.63 -4.75
CA GLU A 3 0.06 -29.27 -4.21
C GLU A 3 0.57 -28.30 -5.28
N LYS A 4 -0.34 -27.49 -5.82
CA LYS A 4 -0.02 -26.57 -6.91
C LYS A 4 0.88 -25.44 -6.40
N LYS A 5 2.14 -25.46 -6.82
CA LYS A 5 3.12 -24.40 -6.52
C LYS A 5 2.92 -23.12 -7.35
N GLN A 6 2.16 -23.24 -8.43
CA GLN A 6 1.79 -22.16 -9.36
C GLN A 6 0.32 -22.29 -9.72
N LEU A 7 -0.37 -21.16 -9.92
CA LEU A 7 -1.80 -21.18 -10.22
C LEU A 7 -2.11 -21.08 -11.71
N PHE A 8 -1.61 -20.02 -12.36
CA PHE A 8 -1.82 -19.81 -13.79
C PHE A 8 -0.54 -20.18 -14.58
N GLU A 9 -0.54 -21.37 -15.20
CA GLU A 9 0.48 -21.81 -16.17
C GLU A 9 -0.01 -21.60 -17.61
N PHE A 10 0.91 -21.27 -18.54
CA PHE A 10 0.70 -20.91 -19.95
C PHE A 10 -0.02 -21.98 -20.82
N SER A 11 -1.28 -22.29 -20.53
CA SER A 11 -2.09 -23.15 -21.40
C SER A 11 -3.57 -22.77 -21.35
N GLY A 12 -4.03 -22.02 -22.37
CA GLY A 12 -5.44 -22.01 -22.80
C GLY A 12 -6.50 -21.37 -21.91
N TYR A 13 -6.19 -20.88 -20.70
CA TYR A 13 -7.18 -20.21 -19.84
C TYR A 13 -7.34 -18.75 -20.27
N ASN A 14 -8.40 -18.46 -21.03
CA ASN A 14 -8.83 -17.09 -21.25
C ASN A 14 -9.48 -16.56 -19.96
N VAL A 15 -8.67 -15.93 -19.11
CA VAL A 15 -9.12 -15.31 -17.85
C VAL A 15 -9.54 -13.85 -18.04
N SER A 16 -9.74 -13.40 -19.28
CA SER A 16 -10.15 -12.02 -19.56
C SER A 16 -11.52 -11.65 -18.99
N SER A 17 -12.36 -12.61 -18.60
CA SER A 17 -13.64 -12.38 -17.91
C SER A 17 -13.53 -12.45 -16.38
N LEU A 18 -12.34 -12.72 -15.83
CA LEU A 18 -12.14 -12.85 -14.40
C LEU A 18 -12.20 -11.46 -13.74
N GLU A 19 -13.26 -11.22 -12.98
CA GLU A 19 -13.44 -10.00 -12.20
C GLU A 19 -12.91 -10.14 -10.77
N ILE A 20 -13.18 -11.28 -10.12
CA ILE A 20 -12.80 -11.52 -8.73
C ILE A 20 -11.92 -12.76 -8.65
N LEU A 21 -10.73 -12.61 -8.06
CA LEU A 21 -9.83 -13.71 -7.73
C LEU A 21 -9.65 -13.80 -6.21
N SER A 22 -10.11 -14.90 -5.62
CA SER A 22 -9.90 -15.20 -4.20
C SER A 22 -9.12 -16.50 -4.05
N LEU A 23 -7.97 -16.44 -3.37
CA LEU A 23 -7.08 -17.57 -3.09
C LEU A 23 -6.96 -17.75 -1.58
N SER A 24 -7.40 -18.90 -1.07
CA SER A 24 -7.41 -19.20 0.36
C SER A 24 -6.79 -20.56 0.66
N GLY A 25 -5.93 -20.64 1.68
CA GLY A 25 -5.35 -21.89 2.18
C GLY A 25 -4.37 -22.57 1.22
N LEU A 26 -3.83 -21.82 0.25
CA LEU A 26 -2.84 -22.33 -0.71
C LEU A 26 -1.43 -22.17 -0.13
N THR A 27 -1.14 -22.89 0.94
CA THR A 27 0.09 -22.70 1.75
C THR A 27 1.37 -22.92 0.96
N GLU A 28 1.35 -23.76 -0.09
CA GLU A 28 2.52 -24.04 -0.95
C GLU A 28 2.60 -23.18 -2.23
N LEU A 29 1.65 -22.26 -2.44
CA LEU A 29 1.63 -21.36 -3.59
C LEU A 29 2.81 -20.39 -3.50
N ARG A 30 3.68 -20.41 -4.52
CA ARG A 30 4.86 -19.53 -4.58
C ARG A 30 4.70 -18.39 -5.57
N VAL A 31 3.91 -18.61 -6.62
CA VAL A 31 3.72 -17.67 -7.73
C VAL A 31 2.27 -17.79 -8.18
N ILE A 32 1.54 -16.68 -8.18
CA ILE A 32 0.16 -16.66 -8.72
C ILE A 32 0.21 -16.74 -10.25
N TRP A 33 1.08 -15.95 -10.86
CA TRP A 33 1.13 -15.74 -12.30
C TRP A 33 2.44 -16.27 -12.90
N SER A 34 2.42 -17.33 -13.70
CA SER A 34 3.63 -17.89 -14.33
C SER A 34 3.59 -17.87 -15.86
N GLY A 35 4.76 -17.64 -16.47
CA GLY A 35 4.97 -17.65 -17.92
C GLY A 35 4.84 -16.27 -18.60
N PRO A 36 4.95 -16.21 -19.94
CA PRO A 36 4.78 -14.98 -20.71
C PRO A 36 3.29 -14.61 -20.75
N ILE A 37 2.81 -14.02 -19.65
CA ILE A 37 1.43 -13.58 -19.50
C ILE A 37 1.17 -12.48 -20.52
N GLN A 38 0.23 -12.73 -21.43
CA GLN A 38 -0.25 -11.67 -22.30
C GLN A 38 -1.05 -10.66 -21.47
N ILE A 39 -0.77 -9.39 -21.75
CA ILE A 39 -1.34 -8.19 -21.12
C ILE A 39 -2.89 -8.22 -21.10
N GLU A 40 -3.50 -8.89 -22.06
CA GLU A 40 -4.96 -8.93 -22.25
C GLU A 40 -5.71 -9.82 -21.24
N HIS A 41 -5.01 -10.65 -20.46
CA HIS A 41 -5.67 -11.66 -19.63
C HIS A 41 -6.31 -11.13 -18.34
N PHE A 42 -5.88 -9.98 -17.79
CA PHE A 42 -6.35 -9.52 -16.48
C PHE A 42 -7.03 -8.14 -16.52
N GLN A 43 -7.48 -7.71 -17.70
CA GLN A 43 -8.05 -6.38 -17.88
C GLN A 43 -9.35 -6.15 -17.10
N ASN A 44 -10.10 -7.20 -16.76
CA ASN A 44 -11.36 -7.11 -16.04
C ASN A 44 -11.24 -7.42 -14.55
N LEU A 45 -10.04 -7.77 -14.04
CA LEU A 45 -9.88 -8.09 -12.63
C LEU A 45 -10.12 -6.84 -11.78
N THR A 46 -11.17 -6.88 -10.97
CA THR A 46 -11.61 -5.82 -10.05
C THR A 46 -11.21 -6.09 -8.61
N GLU A 47 -11.12 -7.36 -8.19
CA GLU A 47 -10.79 -7.72 -6.82
C GLU A 47 -9.78 -8.86 -6.74
N LEU A 48 -8.76 -8.69 -5.90
CA LEU A 48 -7.82 -9.73 -5.53
C LEU A 48 -7.81 -9.92 -4.02
N THR A 49 -8.17 -11.13 -3.57
CA THR A 49 -8.11 -11.53 -2.15
C THR A 49 -7.17 -12.72 -2.00
N LEU A 50 -6.21 -12.60 -1.09
CA LEU A 50 -5.27 -13.65 -0.71
C LEU A 50 -5.40 -13.91 0.79
N ASN A 51 -5.62 -15.16 1.18
CA ASN A 51 -5.69 -15.57 2.57
C ASN A 51 -4.86 -16.84 2.77
N ASP A 52 -3.95 -16.86 3.74
CA ASP A 52 -3.20 -18.06 4.13
C ASP A 52 -2.33 -18.64 2.98
N CYS A 53 -1.84 -17.80 2.07
CA CYS A 53 -0.92 -18.16 0.97
C CYS A 53 0.55 -18.02 1.42
N ARG A 54 0.95 -18.84 2.40
CA ARG A 54 2.16 -18.62 3.23
C ARG A 54 3.49 -18.60 2.50
N ARG A 55 3.63 -19.30 1.36
CA ARG A 55 4.87 -19.38 0.56
C ARG A 55 4.96 -18.34 -0.57
N LEU A 56 3.97 -17.45 -0.68
CA LEU A 56 3.93 -16.44 -1.73
C LEU A 56 4.85 -15.29 -1.36
N ARG A 57 5.88 -15.03 -2.18
CA ARG A 57 6.88 -13.97 -1.91
C ARG A 57 6.56 -12.61 -2.53
N TYR A 58 5.84 -12.63 -3.66
CA TYR A 58 5.40 -11.45 -4.38
C TYR A 58 4.06 -11.71 -5.07
N ILE A 59 3.27 -10.66 -5.25
CA ILE A 59 1.93 -10.78 -5.86
C ILE A 59 2.02 -10.48 -7.34
N PHE A 60 2.58 -9.33 -7.73
CA PHE A 60 2.65 -8.90 -9.12
C PHE A 60 4.10 -8.81 -9.59
N SER A 61 4.35 -9.20 -10.85
CA SER A 61 5.51 -8.67 -11.55
C SER A 61 5.21 -7.25 -12.06
N PRO A 62 6.23 -6.42 -12.37
CA PRO A 62 6.00 -5.09 -12.92
C PRO A 62 5.11 -5.08 -14.17
N THR A 63 5.25 -6.10 -15.03
CA THR A 63 4.42 -6.26 -16.24
C THR A 63 2.94 -6.46 -15.89
N ILE A 64 2.64 -7.24 -14.86
CA ILE A 64 1.24 -7.50 -14.46
C ILE A 64 0.67 -6.28 -13.76
N ALA A 65 1.43 -5.66 -12.87
CA ALA A 65 1.00 -4.46 -12.13
C ALA A 65 0.60 -3.32 -13.09
N ARG A 66 1.29 -3.16 -14.23
CA ARG A 66 0.93 -2.18 -15.27
C ARG A 66 -0.37 -2.49 -16.02
N ASN A 67 -0.88 -3.72 -15.94
CA ASN A 67 -1.99 -4.23 -16.75
C ASN A 67 -3.19 -4.69 -15.93
N LEU A 68 -3.46 -3.98 -14.84
CA LEU A 68 -4.62 -4.18 -13.97
C LEU A 68 -5.48 -2.91 -13.90
N PRO A 69 -6.03 -2.43 -15.05
CA PRO A 69 -6.72 -1.15 -15.10
C PRO A 69 -8.01 -1.13 -14.28
N GLN A 70 -8.64 -2.28 -14.03
CA GLN A 70 -9.92 -2.35 -13.31
C GLN A 70 -9.77 -2.76 -11.84
N LEU A 71 -8.55 -3.04 -11.37
CA LEU A 71 -8.35 -3.49 -9.99
C LEU A 71 -8.77 -2.38 -9.02
N CYS A 72 -9.80 -2.65 -8.23
CA CYS A 72 -10.41 -1.76 -7.26
C CYS A 72 -10.05 -2.14 -5.82
N LYS A 73 -9.91 -3.45 -5.53
CA LYS A 73 -9.74 -3.96 -4.17
C LYS A 73 -8.61 -4.97 -4.09
N LEU A 74 -7.68 -4.75 -3.17
CA LEU A 74 -6.59 -5.67 -2.83
C LEU A 74 -6.65 -6.02 -1.35
N VAL A 75 -6.85 -7.29 -1.04
CA VAL A 75 -6.96 -7.77 0.34
C VAL A 75 -6.02 -8.95 0.57
N ILE A 76 -5.20 -8.88 1.61
CA ILE A 76 -4.15 -9.86 1.87
C ILE A 76 -4.12 -10.19 3.37
N PHE A 77 -4.28 -11.47 3.71
CA PHE A 77 -4.27 -11.97 5.08
C PHE A 77 -3.29 -13.15 5.22
N ASN A 78 -2.50 -13.14 6.30
CA ASN A 78 -1.72 -14.31 6.73
C ASN A 78 -0.76 -14.88 5.65
N CYS A 79 -0.17 -14.01 4.81
CA CYS A 79 0.82 -14.39 3.81
C CYS A 79 2.23 -14.24 4.38
N GLU A 80 2.69 -15.27 5.11
CA GLU A 80 3.90 -15.20 5.94
C GLU A 80 5.18 -14.83 5.17
N GLU A 81 5.46 -15.44 4.01
CA GLU A 81 6.68 -15.18 3.21
C GLU A 81 6.53 -13.99 2.24
N LEU A 82 5.42 -13.24 2.28
CA LEU A 82 5.22 -12.10 1.39
C LEU A 82 6.22 -10.99 1.74
N GLU A 83 7.16 -10.71 0.84
CA GLU A 83 8.22 -9.71 1.03
C GLU A 83 7.83 -8.36 0.42
N GLN A 84 7.15 -8.38 -0.73
CA GLN A 84 6.75 -7.20 -1.51
C GLN A 84 5.45 -7.48 -2.26
N ILE A 85 4.62 -6.47 -2.50
CA ILE A 85 3.44 -6.63 -3.36
C ILE A 85 3.85 -6.75 -4.83
N ILE A 86 4.81 -5.93 -5.26
CA ILE A 86 5.32 -5.89 -6.62
C ILE A 86 6.78 -6.32 -6.58
N GLU A 87 7.15 -7.31 -7.39
CA GLU A 87 8.52 -7.80 -7.52
C GLU A 87 9.45 -6.71 -8.08
N ASN A 88 10.65 -6.57 -7.50
CA ASN A 88 11.71 -5.72 -8.02
C ASN A 88 12.14 -6.14 -9.43
N ASP A 89 12.21 -5.20 -10.37
CA ASP A 89 12.53 -5.47 -11.77
C ASP A 89 14.03 -5.79 -11.93
N GLN A 90 14.39 -7.08 -11.95
CA GLN A 90 15.79 -7.51 -12.13
C GLN A 90 16.24 -7.53 -13.60
N THR A 91 15.39 -7.12 -14.55
CA THR A 91 15.70 -7.24 -15.99
C THR A 91 15.71 -5.89 -16.70
N PRO A 92 16.83 -5.45 -17.33
CA PRO A 92 16.88 -4.24 -18.16
C PRO A 92 16.06 -4.40 -19.45
N SER A 93 14.72 -4.33 -19.37
CA SER A 93 13.81 -4.43 -20.51
C SER A 93 13.31 -3.04 -20.95
N GLN A 94 12.96 -2.89 -22.23
CA GLN A 94 12.55 -1.60 -22.82
C GLN A 94 11.25 -1.00 -22.23
N HIS A 95 10.57 -1.72 -21.33
CA HIS A 95 9.36 -1.27 -20.62
C HIS A 95 9.65 -0.49 -19.32
N HIS A 96 10.92 -0.24 -18.98
CA HIS A 96 11.35 0.58 -17.83
C HIS A 96 10.84 2.01 -17.80
N LEU A 97 10.26 2.49 -18.89
CA LEU A 97 9.87 3.89 -19.04
C LEU A 97 8.43 4.18 -18.60
N GLN A 98 7.59 3.15 -18.37
CA GLN A 98 6.22 3.37 -17.93
C GLN A 98 6.08 3.18 -16.41
N PRO A 99 5.62 4.21 -15.67
CA PRO A 99 5.35 4.07 -14.25
C PRO A 99 4.22 3.05 -14.03
N ILE A 100 4.31 2.31 -12.94
CA ILE A 100 3.20 1.45 -12.50
C ILE A 100 2.08 2.36 -11.98
N CYS A 101 0.84 2.05 -12.32
CA CYS A 101 -0.33 2.79 -11.88
C CYS A 101 -1.51 1.83 -11.70
N PHE A 102 -2.25 2.00 -10.61
CA PHE A 102 -3.52 1.33 -10.37
C PHE A 102 -4.64 2.37 -10.41
N PRO A 103 -5.20 2.68 -11.59
CA PRO A 103 -6.08 3.84 -11.77
C PRO A 103 -7.44 3.71 -11.07
N ASN A 104 -7.83 2.48 -10.71
CA ASN A 104 -9.09 2.19 -10.05
C ASN A 104 -8.96 1.68 -8.61
N LEU A 105 -7.73 1.42 -8.13
CA LEU A 105 -7.51 0.83 -6.81
C LEU A 105 -7.95 1.80 -5.73
N SER A 106 -8.99 1.42 -5.01
CA SER A 106 -9.67 2.23 -4.00
C SER A 106 -9.51 1.68 -2.60
N SER A 107 -9.31 0.37 -2.43
CA SER A 107 -9.18 -0.25 -1.12
C SER A 107 -8.01 -1.21 -1.06
N ILE A 108 -7.15 -1.02 -0.06
CA ILE A 108 -6.00 -1.88 0.23
C ILE A 108 -6.07 -2.25 1.72
N THR A 109 -6.14 -3.56 1.99
CA THR A 109 -6.14 -4.10 3.35
C THR A 109 -5.12 -5.23 3.44
N ILE A 110 -4.15 -5.10 4.34
CA ILE A 110 -3.10 -6.10 4.56
C ILE A 110 -2.98 -6.37 6.05
N ILE A 111 -3.18 -7.63 6.44
CA ILE A 111 -3.14 -8.03 7.85
C ILE A 111 -2.26 -9.26 8.05
N SER A 112 -1.46 -9.26 9.12
CA SER A 112 -0.64 -10.40 9.56
C SER A 112 0.32 -10.94 8.48
N CYS A 113 0.94 -10.04 7.71
CA CYS A 113 1.93 -10.36 6.67
C CYS A 113 3.36 -10.13 7.16
N VAL A 114 3.87 -11.03 7.99
CA VAL A 114 5.03 -10.80 8.86
C VAL A 114 6.38 -10.53 8.17
N ASN A 115 6.53 -10.78 6.87
CA ASN A 115 7.77 -10.50 6.13
C ASN A 115 7.70 -9.28 5.19
N LEU A 116 6.55 -8.61 5.08
CA LEU A 116 6.40 -7.46 4.20
C LEU A 116 7.19 -6.28 4.78
N SER A 117 8.19 -5.79 4.05
CA SER A 117 9.08 -4.71 4.53
C SER A 117 8.72 -3.32 3.99
N CYS A 118 8.11 -3.27 2.80
CA CYS A 118 7.67 -2.06 2.11
C CYS A 118 6.37 -2.36 1.37
N LEU A 119 5.38 -1.44 1.40
CA LEU A 119 4.11 -1.65 0.70
C LEU A 119 4.26 -1.41 -0.80
N PHE A 120 4.75 -0.23 -1.18
CA PHE A 120 4.88 0.21 -2.56
C PHE A 120 6.06 1.15 -2.79
N PRO A 121 6.58 1.24 -4.02
CA PRO A 121 7.57 2.25 -4.35
C PRO A 121 6.99 3.67 -4.26
N ILE A 122 7.79 4.69 -3.90
CA ILE A 122 7.32 6.09 -3.77
C ILE A 122 6.80 6.62 -5.11
N THR A 123 7.33 6.10 -6.21
CA THR A 123 6.88 6.42 -7.57
C THR A 123 5.40 6.09 -7.79
N LEU A 124 4.85 5.08 -7.11
CA LEU A 124 3.43 4.74 -7.19
C LEU A 124 2.56 5.77 -6.45
N ALA A 125 3.06 6.38 -5.38
CA ALA A 125 2.36 7.46 -4.68
C ALA A 125 2.25 8.74 -5.53
N HIS A 126 3.13 8.93 -6.52
CA HIS A 126 3.09 10.05 -7.47
C HIS A 126 2.02 9.84 -8.55
N GLY A 127 0.74 9.88 -8.16
CA GLY A 127 -0.39 9.81 -9.08
C GLY A 127 -0.73 8.39 -9.59
N GLY A 128 -0.02 7.36 -9.13
CA GLY A 128 -0.32 5.96 -9.44
C GLY A 128 -1.49 5.38 -8.65
N LEU A 129 -2.02 6.11 -7.65
CA LEU A 129 -3.13 5.69 -6.78
C LEU A 129 -4.25 6.77 -6.71
N PRO A 130 -4.78 7.25 -7.85
CA PRO A 130 -5.66 8.42 -7.87
C PRO A 130 -7.04 8.20 -7.22
N LYS A 131 -7.43 6.93 -7.00
CA LYS A 131 -8.72 6.54 -6.41
C LYS A 131 -8.64 5.92 -5.02
N LEU A 132 -7.44 5.86 -4.44
CA LEU A 132 -7.25 5.23 -3.13
C LEU A 132 -8.10 5.94 -2.08
N TYR A 133 -9.02 5.19 -1.48
CA TYR A 133 -10.00 5.62 -0.49
C TYR A 133 -9.68 5.05 0.89
N ARG A 134 -9.26 3.77 0.95
CA ARG A 134 -8.96 3.05 2.17
C ARG A 134 -7.57 2.41 2.08
N LEU A 135 -6.73 2.69 3.08
CA LEU A 135 -5.47 1.99 3.31
C LEU A 135 -5.45 1.49 4.76
N GLU A 136 -5.38 0.17 4.91
CA GLU A 136 -5.38 -0.50 6.21
C GLU A 136 -4.24 -1.52 6.27
N LEU A 137 -3.34 -1.30 7.24
CA LEU A 137 -2.19 -2.16 7.51
C LEU A 137 -2.23 -2.54 8.99
N GLU A 138 -2.32 -3.84 9.28
CA GLU A 138 -2.44 -4.36 10.64
C GLU A 138 -1.50 -5.54 10.88
N ASP A 139 -0.81 -5.55 12.03
CA ASP A 139 0.03 -6.68 12.45
C ASP A 139 1.08 -7.07 11.38
N ILE A 140 1.83 -6.07 10.89
CA ILE A 140 2.89 -6.25 9.89
C ILE A 140 4.24 -5.92 10.57
N PRO A 141 4.77 -6.82 11.42
CA PRO A 141 5.91 -6.52 12.29
C PRO A 141 7.23 -6.25 11.57
N LYS A 142 7.37 -6.52 10.27
CA LYS A 142 8.58 -6.15 9.52
C LYS A 142 8.39 -4.98 8.59
N LEU A 143 7.20 -4.37 8.55
CA LEU A 143 6.96 -3.19 7.73
C LEU A 143 7.84 -2.07 8.25
N TYR A 144 8.82 -1.67 7.46
CA TYR A 144 9.76 -0.61 7.79
C TYR A 144 9.28 0.73 7.22
N GLU A 145 8.69 0.68 6.02
CA GLU A 145 8.14 1.83 5.35
C GLU A 145 6.82 1.52 4.62
N VAL A 146 5.89 2.48 4.54
CA VAL A 146 4.69 2.32 3.72
C VAL A 146 5.05 2.55 2.25
N PHE A 147 5.53 3.74 1.90
CA PHE A 147 6.02 4.03 0.55
C PHE A 147 7.55 4.17 0.56
N GLY A 148 8.27 3.40 -0.25
CA GLY A 148 9.75 3.32 -0.25
C GLY A 148 10.43 3.64 -1.59
N GLU A 149 11.66 4.18 -1.58
CA GLU A 149 12.61 4.52 -2.69
C GLU A 149 12.07 5.11 -4.03
N GLU A 150 12.72 6.08 -4.71
CA GLU A 150 14.15 6.42 -4.79
C GLU A 150 14.54 7.83 -4.27
N ASP A 151 15.76 7.89 -3.72
CA ASP A 151 16.49 9.09 -3.34
C ASP A 151 17.23 9.72 -4.53
N VAL A 152 16.96 11.00 -4.83
CA VAL A 152 17.97 11.95 -5.31
C VAL A 152 17.50 13.39 -5.00
N SER A 153 18.42 14.20 -4.46
CA SER A 153 18.35 15.62 -4.03
C SER A 153 17.58 15.93 -2.74
N GLU A 154 18.32 16.49 -1.77
CA GLU A 154 17.91 16.92 -0.41
C GLU A 154 17.35 18.35 -0.36
N ASP A 155 17.24 19.04 -1.50
CA ASP A 155 17.11 20.51 -1.48
C ASP A 155 15.65 21.03 -1.43
N GLU A 156 14.63 20.21 -1.74
CA GLU A 156 13.22 20.66 -1.75
C GLU A 156 12.23 19.59 -1.25
N GLU A 157 11.24 20.04 -0.47
CA GLU A 157 10.12 19.21 0.01
C GLU A 157 9.25 18.75 -1.18
N LYS A 158 9.02 17.44 -1.29
CA LYS A 158 8.25 16.78 -2.33
C LYS A 158 6.84 16.51 -1.82
N VAL A 159 5.89 17.33 -2.26
CA VAL A 159 4.48 17.21 -1.86
C VAL A 159 3.77 16.14 -2.69
N ILE A 160 3.11 15.20 -2.01
CA ILE A 160 2.27 14.16 -2.59
C ILE A 160 0.84 14.32 -2.07
N HIS A 161 -0.13 14.23 -2.99
CA HIS A 161 -1.54 14.24 -2.65
C HIS A 161 -2.14 12.85 -2.84
N LEU A 162 -2.85 12.35 -1.82
CA LEU A 162 -3.81 11.24 -1.97
C LEU A 162 -5.23 11.80 -1.75
N PRO A 163 -5.79 12.49 -2.76
CA PRO A 163 -6.93 13.40 -2.58
C PRO A 163 -8.25 12.70 -2.25
N ARG A 164 -8.30 11.37 -2.32
CA ARG A 164 -9.50 10.55 -2.05
C ARG A 164 -9.35 9.64 -0.84
N LEU A 165 -8.19 9.64 -0.18
CA LEU A 165 -7.96 8.79 0.97
C LEU A 165 -8.80 9.31 2.13
N THR A 166 -9.75 8.50 2.58
CA THR A 166 -10.71 8.81 3.65
C THR A 166 -10.43 8.02 4.92
N TYR A 167 -9.85 6.82 4.77
CA TYR A 167 -9.51 5.94 5.89
C TYR A 167 -8.05 5.51 5.80
N LEU A 168 -7.27 5.86 6.82
CA LEU A 168 -5.89 5.40 7.00
C LEU A 168 -5.74 4.73 8.36
N LYS A 169 -5.44 3.43 8.36
CA LYS A 169 -5.14 2.66 9.57
C LYS A 169 -3.77 2.01 9.46
N LEU A 170 -2.94 2.30 10.46
CA LEU A 170 -1.62 1.73 10.71
C LEU A 170 -1.66 1.17 12.13
N ASP A 171 -1.89 -0.13 12.28
CA ASP A 171 -2.18 -0.75 13.57
C ASP A 171 -1.19 -1.89 13.87
N TRP A 172 -0.60 -1.89 15.06
CA TRP A 172 0.41 -2.86 15.48
C TRP A 172 1.55 -3.03 14.47
N LEU A 173 2.22 -1.93 14.13
CA LEU A 173 3.38 -1.91 13.22
C LEU A 173 4.66 -1.53 13.99
N PRO A 174 5.19 -2.41 14.86
CA PRO A 174 6.23 -2.06 15.81
C PRO A 174 7.57 -1.63 15.19
N TYR A 175 7.85 -2.01 13.94
CA TYR A 175 9.07 -1.64 13.23
C TYR A 175 8.84 -0.60 12.11
N LEU A 176 7.62 -0.08 11.98
CA LEU A 176 7.34 0.99 11.02
C LEU A 176 8.11 2.24 11.45
N PHE A 177 9.03 2.66 10.60
CA PHE A 177 9.88 3.82 10.83
C PHE A 177 9.44 5.00 9.96
N PHE A 178 9.02 4.73 8.72
CA PHE A 178 8.65 5.75 7.74
C PHE A 178 7.27 5.50 7.12
N PHE A 179 6.40 6.51 7.07
CA PHE A 179 5.29 6.46 6.11
C PHE A 179 5.81 6.64 4.67
N SER A 180 6.80 7.53 4.51
CA SER A 180 7.46 7.85 3.25
C SER A 180 8.90 8.30 3.49
N PRO A 181 9.76 8.33 2.46
CA PRO A 181 11.16 8.73 2.61
C PRO A 181 11.33 10.18 3.09
N LEU A 182 12.55 10.54 3.48
CA LEU A 182 12.87 11.91 3.93
C LEU A 182 12.60 12.94 2.81
N GLY A 183 12.09 14.11 3.20
CA GLY A 183 11.75 15.19 2.28
C GLY A 183 10.38 15.05 1.62
N TYR A 184 9.62 14.00 1.92
CA TYR A 184 8.25 13.83 1.41
C TYR A 184 7.20 14.35 2.39
N HIS A 185 6.19 15.01 1.82
CA HIS A 185 5.03 15.53 2.53
C HIS A 185 3.75 15.03 1.87
N PHE A 186 3.04 14.14 2.55
CA PHE A 186 1.72 13.69 2.13
C PHE A 186 0.62 14.59 2.68
N ILE A 187 -0.35 14.93 1.82
CA ILE A 187 -1.56 15.68 2.18
C ILE A 187 -2.79 14.81 1.89
N PHE A 188 -3.58 14.58 2.94
CA PHE A 188 -4.84 13.84 2.92
C PHE A 188 -6.01 14.80 3.18
N GLN A 189 -6.42 15.53 2.13
CA GLN A 189 -7.47 16.55 2.22
C GLN A 189 -8.89 16.02 2.46
N SER A 190 -9.09 14.71 2.28
CA SER A 190 -10.40 14.04 2.39
C SER A 190 -10.42 12.97 3.49
N LEU A 191 -9.41 12.98 4.37
CA LEU A 191 -9.28 11.98 5.42
C LEU A 191 -10.36 12.23 6.47
N CYS A 192 -11.15 11.20 6.77
CA CYS A 192 -12.15 11.25 7.83
C CYS A 192 -11.75 10.45 9.05
N SER A 193 -10.90 9.43 8.88
CA SER A 193 -10.41 8.57 9.96
C SER A 193 -8.93 8.29 9.82
N LEU A 194 -8.18 8.59 10.88
CA LEU A 194 -6.78 8.25 11.05
C LEU A 194 -6.61 7.43 12.32
N ALA A 195 -6.07 6.22 12.16
CA ALA A 195 -5.62 5.39 13.27
C ALA A 195 -4.14 5.05 13.06
N VAL A 196 -3.28 5.47 13.99
CA VAL A 196 -1.88 5.06 14.06
C VAL A 196 -1.66 4.52 15.47
N VAL A 197 -1.80 3.22 15.66
CA VAL A 197 -1.81 2.59 16.99
C VAL A 197 -0.74 1.51 17.03
N GLY A 198 0.04 1.44 18.11
CA GLY A 198 1.10 0.43 18.24
C GLY A 198 2.24 0.61 17.23
N CYS A 199 2.52 1.85 16.81
CA CYS A 199 3.59 2.23 15.88
C CYS A 199 4.70 3.07 16.58
N PRO A 200 5.36 2.59 17.64
CA PRO A 200 6.21 3.41 18.52
C PRO A 200 7.48 3.96 17.86
N ASN A 201 7.95 3.36 16.76
CA ASN A 201 9.19 3.73 16.08
C ASN A 201 8.99 4.66 14.88
N ILE A 202 7.75 5.02 14.54
CA ILE A 202 7.48 5.87 13.39
C ILE A 202 8.02 7.27 13.62
N ILE A 203 8.79 7.80 12.68
CA ILE A 203 9.33 9.17 12.75
C ILE A 203 8.58 10.17 11.87
N THR A 204 7.69 9.68 11.00
CA THR A 204 6.79 10.55 10.23
C THR A 204 5.88 11.31 11.20
N ARG A 205 5.91 12.64 11.11
CA ARG A 205 5.04 13.52 11.89
C ARG A 205 3.67 13.61 11.22
N PHE A 206 2.63 13.27 11.96
CA PHE A 206 1.26 13.54 11.56
C PHE A 206 0.79 14.87 12.16
N SER A 207 0.04 15.65 11.38
CA SER A 207 -0.64 16.86 11.84
C SER A 207 -1.94 17.10 11.11
N VAL A 208 -2.80 17.97 11.65
CA VAL A 208 -4.03 18.47 11.01
C VAL A 208 -3.92 19.97 10.89
N ASP A 209 -4.24 20.52 9.72
CA ASP A 209 -4.29 21.97 9.50
C ASP A 209 -5.66 22.58 9.83
N SER A 210 -5.77 23.90 9.70
CA SER A 210 -7.03 24.64 9.90
C SER A 210 -8.14 24.34 8.88
N LYS A 211 -7.87 23.50 7.88
CA LYS A 211 -8.83 23.03 6.87
C LYS A 211 -9.20 21.56 7.07
N ASP A 212 -8.89 20.99 8.23
CA ASP A 212 -9.08 19.57 8.56
C ASP A 212 -8.34 18.62 7.61
N SER A 213 -7.33 19.11 6.88
CA SER A 213 -6.46 18.27 6.06
C SER A 213 -5.41 17.62 6.95
N VAL A 214 -5.21 16.32 6.79
CA VAL A 214 -4.17 15.59 7.53
C VAL A 214 -2.88 15.56 6.73
N HIS A 215 -1.77 15.83 7.41
CA HIS A 215 -0.43 15.89 6.84
C HIS A 215 0.40 14.75 7.43
N ALA A 216 1.23 14.11 6.60
CA ALA A 216 2.27 13.19 7.04
C ALA A 216 3.61 13.65 6.45
N LYS A 217 4.50 14.15 7.32
CA LYS A 217 5.78 14.76 6.94
C LYS A 217 6.94 13.95 7.50
N THR A 218 7.86 13.51 6.65
CA THR A 218 9.12 12.87 7.06
C THR A 218 10.27 13.82 6.76
N GLN A 219 10.81 14.50 7.77
CA GLN A 219 11.87 15.50 7.62
C GLN A 219 13.11 15.13 8.42
N ALA A 220 14.29 15.51 7.92
CA ALA A 220 15.54 15.34 8.67
C ALA A 220 15.57 16.29 9.86
N SER A 221 15.94 15.78 11.03
CA SER A 221 15.96 16.53 12.29
C SER A 221 17.02 17.66 12.27
N GLN A 222 16.70 18.82 11.69
CA GLN A 222 17.47 20.06 11.86
C GLN A 222 16.57 21.30 11.91
N SER A 223 15.80 21.43 12.99
CA SER A 223 15.71 22.68 13.76
C SER A 223 15.03 22.38 15.09
N VAL A 224 15.67 22.80 16.18
CA VAL A 224 15.07 22.83 17.54
C VAL A 224 14.04 23.95 17.66
N ASP A 225 13.76 24.66 16.57
CA ASP A 225 12.55 25.45 16.44
C ASP A 225 11.49 24.53 15.83
N GLU A 226 10.52 24.14 16.66
CA GLU A 226 9.20 23.76 16.18
C GLU A 226 8.79 24.82 15.16
N ILE A 227 8.81 24.48 13.86
CA ILE A 227 7.98 25.20 12.90
C ILE A 227 6.56 24.80 13.29
N ILE A 228 6.05 25.49 14.32
CA ILE A 228 4.63 25.71 14.48
C ILE A 228 4.28 26.47 13.20
N VAL A 229 3.87 25.75 12.17
CA VAL A 229 2.97 26.35 11.18
C VAL A 229 1.80 26.83 12.04
N GLU A 230 1.58 28.15 12.13
CA GLU A 230 0.75 28.80 13.16
C GLU A 230 -0.70 28.23 13.28
N ASP A 231 -1.08 27.32 12.38
CA ASP A 231 -2.40 26.70 12.25
C ASP A 231 -2.39 25.15 12.17
N GLU A 232 -1.29 24.44 12.44
CA GLU A 232 -1.25 22.96 12.44
C GLU A 232 -1.21 22.35 13.85
N ILE A 233 -2.14 21.44 14.16
CA ILE A 233 -2.13 20.61 15.37
C ILE A 233 -1.41 19.30 15.06
N ALA A 234 -0.24 19.08 15.66
CA ALA A 234 0.55 17.88 15.43
C ALA A 234 0.48 16.88 16.59
N TRP A 235 0.47 15.59 16.26
CA TRP A 235 0.61 14.53 17.27
C TRP A 235 2.10 14.30 17.60
N PRO A 236 2.42 13.93 18.85
CA PRO A 236 3.78 13.52 19.21
C PRO A 236 4.25 12.33 18.37
N ILE A 237 5.52 12.36 17.97
CA ILE A 237 6.15 11.25 17.23
C ILE A 237 6.09 9.96 18.06
N GLY A 238 5.74 8.84 17.41
CA GLY A 238 5.62 7.52 18.04
C GLY A 238 4.45 7.35 19.02
N SER A 239 3.58 8.35 19.17
CA SER A 239 2.37 8.22 20.00
C SER A 239 1.22 7.56 19.24
N ASP A 240 0.31 6.94 19.98
CA ASP A 240 -0.93 6.43 19.41
C ASP A 240 -1.82 7.62 18.98
N ILE A 241 -2.33 7.53 17.75
CA ILE A 241 -3.21 8.52 17.13
C ILE A 241 -4.55 7.84 16.84
N LEU A 242 -5.62 8.43 17.37
CA LEU A 242 -6.99 8.14 16.97
C LEU A 242 -7.65 9.48 16.68
N TRP A 243 -7.99 9.70 15.42
CA TRP A 243 -8.62 10.93 14.96
C TRP A 243 -9.76 10.61 14.00
N SER A 244 -10.86 11.33 14.18
CA SER A 244 -11.94 11.40 13.20
C SER A 244 -12.42 12.83 13.04
N ASN A 245 -12.85 13.20 11.84
CA ASN A 245 -13.44 14.51 11.56
C ASN A 245 -14.98 14.53 11.76
N GLY A 246 -15.57 13.41 12.21
CA GLY A 246 -17.00 13.28 12.46
C GLY A 246 -17.87 13.08 11.21
N GLU A 247 -17.27 12.96 10.02
CA GLU A 247 -17.95 12.57 8.78
C GLU A 247 -17.95 11.05 8.58
N ASP A 248 -18.05 10.28 9.67
CA ASP A 248 -18.12 8.82 9.63
C ASP A 248 -19.40 8.38 8.91
N GLY A 249 -19.31 8.22 7.59
CA GLY A 249 -20.16 7.32 6.86
C GLY A 249 -19.84 5.91 7.35
N GLU A 250 -20.65 5.42 8.29
CA GLU A 250 -20.69 4.02 8.72
C GLU A 250 -20.59 3.12 7.48
N ASP A 251 -19.46 2.46 7.30
CA ASP A 251 -19.39 1.31 6.44
C ASP A 251 -18.79 0.16 7.24
N GLU A 252 -19.64 -0.41 8.09
CA GLU A 252 -19.44 -1.70 8.76
C GLU A 252 -19.41 -2.87 7.77
N SER A 253 -19.44 -2.65 6.45
CA SER A 253 -19.51 -3.70 5.44
C SER A 253 -18.15 -4.22 4.93
N VAL A 254 -17.17 -4.48 5.80
CA VAL A 254 -16.02 -5.32 5.38
C VAL A 254 -15.53 -6.26 6.50
N PHE A 255 -16.45 -6.92 7.20
CA PHE A 255 -16.16 -8.17 7.91
C PHE A 255 -16.99 -9.32 7.34
N GLU A 256 -16.79 -9.62 6.06
CA GLU A 256 -17.01 -10.97 5.55
C GLU A 256 -15.73 -11.36 4.80
N TYR A 257 -14.93 -12.22 5.43
CA TYR A 257 -14.31 -13.46 4.91
C TYR A 257 -13.23 -13.96 5.87
#